data_AF-A0A832FBW3-F1
#
_entry.id   AF-A0A832FBW3-F1
#
_cell.length_a   1.000
_cell.length_b   1.000
_cell.length_c   1.000
_cell.angle_alpha   90.00
_cell.angle_beta   90.00
_cell.angle_gamma   90.00
#
_symmetry.space_group_name_H-M   'P 1'
#
loop_
_entity.id
_entity.type
_entity.pdbx_description
1 polymer ?
#
loop_
_entity_poly.entity_id
_entity_poly.type
_entity_poly.pdbx_seq_one_letter_code
_entity_poly.pdbx_strand_id
1 'polypeptide(L)'
;MDSSPKIGVFLCTCGHMMNDYFDTRALLASAAKEPGVSSVDEGGFLCTKSGLEWLKIKIARSGCERVVIAGCSPHQHELKFRQAIEEAGLNRSLMTIANLREGCVWVCRDKKECLPKAERMLKAAIHRVALAKPVDMVQARMSSSALIIGAGESGVRIALELHRLGIQPLVIDSQPRPEGEREAFLPTPCTLLGTGGSGSGQDIGGQRHDFSALLKELSHKKIELLTSTEVREVAGGVGAFRVVLDTQGRERLVEVGSIVVASGSRLEDGANLAKLGSYSRIVSLGRLQKMIEAEPERLERMMITAERRAKHVCFILGGPRGEKSLLAPFVKRASIMALNQAILLRRRFKAEVAIVASDIIVCGAGLEDLYRLARQSGVLFFRTPESRPPQVSLEKGVIKIRVYDSALADCIRESASGEDDGGYPVLIQADLLALEDEVLPSLGTETLQSILRVDLAGISSFYQGNIHLKPNLSNRRGVFVVGSCHGVEDGGEMLSDIRSVAMAVFSLLSRPNLAVEQKVVINTDKCALCLTCIRTCPHRAIEFGEVKAGQKWGARVIPQACQGCGICAGECPAKAIEMVQYSDDQIFSELTL
;
A
#
# COMPACT_ATOMS: atom_id res chain seq x y z
N MET A 1 -19.22 40.94 -29.00
CA MET A 1 -20.31 39.96 -28.86
C MET A 1 -19.66 38.63 -28.55
N ASP A 2 -19.45 38.32 -27.27
CA ASP A 2 -18.87 37.04 -26.87
C ASP A 2 -19.97 35.98 -27.02
N SER A 3 -19.85 35.11 -28.03
CA SER A 3 -20.81 34.01 -28.22
C SER A 3 -20.63 33.02 -27.08
N SER A 4 -21.72 32.70 -26.37
CA SER A 4 -21.71 31.64 -25.36
C SER A 4 -21.19 30.32 -25.97
N PRO A 5 -20.30 29.59 -25.28
CA PRO A 5 -19.72 28.37 -25.83
C PRO A 5 -20.81 27.32 -26.09
N LYS A 6 -20.63 26.50 -27.14
CA LYS A 6 -21.57 25.44 -27.48
C LYS A 6 -21.35 24.21 -26.59
N ILE A 7 -22.29 23.91 -25.71
CA ILE A 7 -22.20 22.79 -24.76
C ILE A 7 -23.00 21.60 -25.30
N GLY A 8 -22.39 20.41 -25.29
CA GLY A 8 -23.06 19.14 -25.57
C GLY A 8 -23.26 18.36 -24.27
N VAL A 9 -24.50 17.92 -23.99
CA VAL A 9 -24.84 17.15 -22.79
C VAL A 9 -25.13 15.71 -23.17
N PHE A 10 -24.39 14.77 -22.58
CA PHE A 10 -24.50 13.34 -22.85
C PHE A 10 -24.89 12.59 -21.58
N LEU A 11 -26.09 12.02 -21.57
CA LEU A 11 -26.59 11.23 -20.44
C LEU A 11 -26.29 9.75 -20.64
N CYS A 12 -25.62 9.15 -19.65
CA CYS A 12 -25.41 7.72 -19.53
C CYS A 12 -26.50 7.11 -18.66
N THR A 13 -27.34 6.24 -19.22
CA THR A 13 -28.39 5.54 -18.48
C THR A 13 -27.85 4.34 -17.68
N CYS A 14 -26.56 4.03 -17.83
CA CYS A 14 -25.90 2.85 -17.25
C CYS A 14 -26.69 1.57 -17.57
N GLY A 15 -27.06 1.43 -18.85
CA GLY A 15 -28.02 0.43 -19.33
C GLY A 15 -29.43 1.00 -19.30
N HIS A 16 -30.19 0.66 -18.26
CA HIS A 16 -31.54 1.20 -18.02
C HIS A 16 -31.74 1.69 -16.58
N MET A 17 -30.69 1.63 -15.76
CA MET A 17 -30.81 1.87 -14.32
C MET A 17 -31.28 3.29 -13.99
N MET A 18 -30.86 4.32 -14.74
CA MET A 18 -31.32 5.69 -14.46
C MET A 18 -32.84 5.85 -14.68
N ASN A 19 -33.39 5.16 -15.68
CA ASN A 19 -34.81 5.21 -16.04
C ASN A 19 -35.71 4.62 -14.96
N ASP A 20 -35.18 3.74 -14.11
CA ASP A 20 -35.92 3.17 -12.98
C ASP A 20 -36.20 4.20 -11.87
N TYR A 21 -35.48 5.33 -11.85
CA TYR A 21 -35.59 6.34 -10.79
C TYR A 21 -36.28 7.61 -11.24
N PHE A 22 -36.06 8.06 -12.48
CA PHE A 22 -36.70 9.24 -13.03
C PHE A 22 -36.77 9.20 -14.56
N ASP A 23 -37.62 10.07 -15.13
CA ASP A 23 -37.71 10.26 -16.58
C ASP A 23 -36.46 10.96 -17.12
N THR A 24 -35.62 10.20 -17.82
CA THR A 24 -34.39 10.71 -18.44
C THR A 24 -34.66 11.73 -19.54
N ARG A 25 -35.82 11.65 -20.21
CA ARG A 25 -36.22 12.62 -21.23
C ARG A 25 -36.57 13.96 -20.62
N ALA A 26 -37.25 13.97 -19.48
CA ALA A 26 -37.54 15.19 -18.72
C ALA A 26 -36.24 15.87 -18.27
N LEU A 27 -35.27 15.11 -17.76
CA LEU A 27 -33.94 15.63 -17.38
C LEU A 27 -33.21 16.28 -18.58
N LEU A 28 -33.18 15.61 -19.73
CA LEU A 28 -32.54 16.15 -20.94
C LEU A 28 -33.28 17.38 -21.49
N ALA A 29 -34.61 17.40 -21.42
CA ALA A 29 -35.41 18.56 -21.81
C ALA A 29 -35.18 19.76 -20.88
N SER A 30 -34.91 19.52 -19.60
CA SER A 30 -34.50 20.54 -18.63
C SER A 30 -33.12 21.09 -18.96
N ALA A 31 -32.15 20.22 -19.25
CA ALA A 31 -30.80 20.60 -19.66
C ALA A 31 -30.77 21.40 -20.98
N ALA A 32 -31.61 21.04 -21.96
CA ALA A 32 -31.68 21.72 -23.24
C ALA A 32 -32.14 23.20 -23.15
N LYS A 33 -32.76 23.61 -22.03
CA LYS A 33 -33.18 24.99 -21.79
C LYS A 33 -32.07 25.87 -21.20
N GLU A 34 -30.97 25.27 -20.74
CA GLU A 34 -29.88 26.01 -20.12
C GLU A 34 -29.05 26.80 -21.16
N PRO A 35 -28.55 28.00 -20.82
CA PRO A 35 -27.76 28.81 -21.74
C PRO A 35 -26.52 28.08 -22.26
N GLY A 36 -26.25 28.21 -23.56
CA GLY A 36 -25.09 27.60 -24.23
C GLY A 36 -25.28 26.11 -24.59
N VAL A 37 -26.31 25.42 -24.10
CA VAL A 37 -26.58 24.03 -24.49
C VAL A 37 -27.04 23.95 -25.94
N SER A 38 -26.27 23.24 -26.75
CA SER A 38 -26.44 23.11 -28.20
C SER A 38 -26.98 21.75 -28.63
N SER A 39 -26.72 20.71 -27.84
CA SER A 39 -27.15 19.34 -28.11
C SER A 39 -27.31 18.57 -26.81
N VAL A 40 -28.29 17.66 -26.80
CA VAL A 40 -28.54 16.73 -25.71
C VAL A 40 -28.73 15.34 -26.31
N ASP A 41 -28.01 14.35 -25.79
CA ASP A 41 -28.09 12.97 -26.28
C ASP A 41 -28.11 11.98 -25.11
N GLU A 42 -28.83 10.87 -25.30
CA GLU A 42 -28.92 9.76 -24.34
C GLU A 42 -28.20 8.53 -24.91
N GLY A 43 -27.44 7.83 -24.07
CA GLY A 43 -26.81 6.55 -24.42
C GLY A 43 -26.79 5.56 -23.26
N GLY A 44 -26.79 4.27 -23.60
CA GLY A 44 -26.82 3.15 -22.65
C GLY A 44 -25.60 3.08 -21.72
N PHE A 45 -24.49 2.60 -22.26
CA PHE A 45 -23.23 2.41 -21.52
C PHE A 45 -22.09 3.20 -22.15
N LEU A 46 -22.00 4.50 -21.84
CA LEU A 46 -21.00 5.39 -22.45
C LEU A 46 -19.54 4.99 -22.17
N CYS A 47 -19.27 4.29 -21.06
CA CYS A 47 -17.91 3.88 -20.70
C CYS A 47 -17.39 2.63 -21.43
N THR A 48 -18.25 1.95 -22.21
CA THR A 48 -17.87 0.79 -23.02
C THR A 48 -17.16 1.24 -24.30
N LYS A 49 -16.42 0.34 -24.96
CA LYS A 49 -15.74 0.66 -26.23
C LYS A 49 -16.70 1.21 -27.29
N SER A 50 -17.88 0.59 -27.44
CA SER A 50 -18.93 1.07 -28.34
C SER A 50 -19.54 2.39 -27.89
N GLY A 51 -19.72 2.59 -26.58
CA GLY A 51 -20.22 3.84 -26.02
C GLY A 51 -19.27 5.03 -26.23
N LEU A 52 -17.97 4.82 -26.08
CA LEU A 52 -16.94 5.84 -26.34
C LEU A 52 -16.89 6.20 -27.82
N GLU A 53 -16.97 5.22 -28.72
CA GLU A 53 -17.02 5.48 -30.17
C GLU A 53 -18.27 6.27 -30.56
N TRP A 54 -19.42 5.89 -30.01
CA TRP A 54 -20.66 6.64 -30.19
C TRP A 54 -20.55 8.08 -29.69
N LEU A 55 -19.95 8.28 -28.51
CA LEU A 55 -19.75 9.61 -27.91
C LEU A 55 -18.88 10.48 -28.83
N LYS A 56 -17.77 9.94 -29.36
CA LYS A 56 -16.90 10.64 -30.31
C LYS A 56 -17.64 11.09 -31.57
N ILE A 57 -18.42 10.19 -32.17
CA ILE A 57 -19.22 10.50 -33.37
C ILE A 57 -20.23 11.61 -33.06
N LYS A 58 -20.89 11.56 -31.91
CA LYS A 58 -21.89 12.56 -31.52
C LYS A 58 -21.28 13.94 -31.28
N ILE A 59 -20.15 14.01 -30.57
CA ILE A 59 -19.38 15.25 -30.37
C ILE A 59 -18.97 15.86 -31.71
N ALA A 60 -18.40 15.06 -32.61
CA ALA A 60 -17.98 15.54 -33.92
C ALA A 60 -19.14 16.07 -34.77
N ARG A 61 -20.33 15.45 -34.65
CA ARG A 61 -21.54 15.85 -35.40
C ARG A 61 -22.24 17.07 -34.82
N SER A 62 -22.26 17.23 -33.50
CA SER A 62 -22.95 18.36 -32.85
C SER A 62 -22.17 19.66 -32.98
N GLY A 63 -20.85 19.59 -33.17
CA GLY A 63 -19.98 20.76 -33.19
C GLY A 63 -19.95 21.49 -31.84
N CYS A 64 -20.19 20.75 -30.74
CA CYS A 64 -20.04 21.30 -29.40
C CYS A 64 -18.56 21.56 -29.08
N GLU A 65 -18.30 22.63 -28.33
CA GLU A 65 -16.98 23.08 -27.91
C GLU A 65 -16.67 22.68 -26.45
N ARG A 66 -17.72 22.30 -25.70
CA ARG A 66 -17.68 21.89 -24.30
C ARG A 66 -18.59 20.69 -24.09
N VAL A 67 -18.22 19.81 -23.17
CA VAL A 67 -18.92 18.53 -22.98
C VAL A 67 -19.30 18.33 -21.52
N VAL A 68 -20.57 18.00 -21.28
CA VAL A 68 -21.05 17.52 -19.97
C VAL A 68 -21.42 16.04 -20.13
N ILE A 69 -20.84 15.18 -19.31
CA ILE A 69 -21.24 13.78 -19.22
C ILE A 69 -22.01 13.57 -17.93
N ALA A 70 -23.30 13.27 -18.04
CA ALA A 70 -24.15 12.96 -16.91
C ALA A 70 -24.16 11.45 -16.69
N GLY A 71 -23.62 10.97 -15.57
CA GLY A 71 -23.43 9.53 -15.35
C GLY A 71 -22.84 9.18 -13.99
N CYS A 72 -21.82 8.33 -13.99
CA CYS A 72 -21.13 7.87 -12.79
C CYS A 72 -20.13 8.89 -12.24
N SER A 73 -19.57 8.60 -11.07
CA SER A 73 -18.53 9.40 -10.45
C SER A 73 -17.32 9.69 -11.38
N PRO A 74 -16.79 10.93 -11.38
CA PRO A 74 -15.57 11.27 -12.11
C PRO A 74 -14.38 10.42 -11.68
N HIS A 75 -14.32 9.99 -10.41
CA HIS A 75 -13.25 9.14 -9.89
C HIS A 75 -13.06 7.83 -10.68
N GLN A 76 -14.12 7.32 -11.31
CA GLN A 76 -14.07 6.04 -12.02
C GLN A 76 -13.69 6.17 -13.50
N HIS A 77 -14.27 7.15 -14.20
CA HIS A 77 -14.30 7.15 -15.67
C HIS A 77 -13.85 8.47 -16.31
N GLU A 78 -13.52 9.51 -15.54
CA GLU A 78 -13.11 10.81 -16.08
C GLU A 78 -11.95 10.70 -17.07
N LEU A 79 -10.91 9.94 -16.75
CA LEU A 79 -9.76 9.77 -17.66
C LEU A 79 -10.16 9.14 -19.02
N LYS A 80 -11.08 8.17 -19.03
CA LYS A 80 -11.54 7.52 -20.27
C LYS A 80 -12.32 8.50 -21.13
N PHE A 81 -13.19 9.30 -20.52
CA PHE A 81 -13.97 10.29 -21.23
C PHE A 81 -13.11 11.46 -21.74
N ARG A 82 -12.16 11.92 -20.93
CA ARG A 82 -11.16 12.93 -21.34
C ARG A 82 -10.39 12.49 -22.59
N GLN A 83 -9.96 11.22 -22.63
CA GLN A 83 -9.32 10.62 -23.81
C GLN A 83 -10.25 10.58 -25.02
N ALA A 84 -11.51 10.13 -24.85
CA ALA A 84 -12.45 10.07 -25.96
C ALA A 84 -12.77 11.45 -26.55
N ILE A 85 -12.93 12.47 -25.71
CA ILE A 85 -13.19 13.84 -26.16
C ILE A 85 -11.97 14.43 -26.87
N GLU A 86 -10.76 14.10 -26.43
CA GLU A 86 -9.51 14.46 -27.10
C GLU A 86 -9.38 13.78 -28.47
N GLU A 87 -9.71 12.49 -28.58
CA GLU A 87 -9.79 11.78 -29.87
C GLU A 87 -10.85 12.38 -30.81
N ALA A 88 -11.90 13.01 -30.26
CA ALA A 88 -12.91 13.74 -31.02
C ALA A 88 -12.47 15.18 -31.41
N GLY A 89 -11.26 15.61 -31.03
CA GLY A 89 -10.67 16.88 -31.43
C GLY A 89 -10.90 18.05 -30.46
N LEU A 90 -11.45 17.81 -29.27
CA LEU A 90 -11.63 18.84 -28.23
C LEU A 90 -10.52 18.75 -27.17
N ASN A 91 -10.16 19.88 -26.55
CA ASN A 91 -9.20 19.85 -25.44
C ASN A 91 -9.82 19.06 -24.27
N ARG A 92 -9.05 18.10 -23.72
CA ARG A 92 -9.50 17.17 -22.68
C ARG A 92 -10.02 17.83 -21.40
N SER A 93 -9.68 19.09 -21.14
CA SER A 93 -10.11 19.82 -19.96
C SER A 93 -11.41 20.59 -20.19
N LEU A 94 -11.94 20.58 -21.42
CA LEU A 94 -13.21 21.21 -21.81
C LEU A 94 -14.42 20.32 -21.53
N MET A 95 -14.31 19.46 -20.52
CA MET A 95 -15.36 18.55 -20.11
C MET A 95 -15.57 18.55 -18.61
N THR A 96 -16.76 18.13 -18.22
CA THR A 96 -17.10 17.89 -16.82
C THR A 96 -18.02 16.67 -16.70
N ILE A 97 -18.08 16.09 -15.51
CA ILE A 97 -18.99 14.98 -15.21
C ILE A 97 -19.99 15.41 -14.15
N ALA A 98 -21.28 15.24 -14.44
CA ALA A 98 -22.35 15.31 -13.45
C ALA A 98 -22.54 13.90 -12.86
N ASN A 99 -22.18 13.72 -11.59
CA ASN A 99 -22.28 12.44 -10.89
C ASN A 99 -23.72 12.13 -10.46
N LEU A 100 -24.53 11.69 -11.42
CA LEU A 100 -25.94 11.36 -11.21
C LEU A 100 -26.15 9.95 -10.66
N ARG A 101 -25.16 9.05 -10.72
CA ARG A 101 -25.32 7.68 -10.20
C ARG A 101 -25.04 7.60 -8.70
N GLU A 102 -23.77 7.67 -8.30
CA GLU A 102 -23.38 7.60 -6.90
C GLU A 102 -23.88 8.82 -6.11
N GLY A 103 -23.85 10.01 -6.73
CA GLY A 103 -24.21 11.27 -6.07
C GLY A 103 -25.72 11.54 -6.00
N CYS A 104 -26.54 10.87 -6.82
CA CYS A 104 -27.99 11.07 -6.86
C CYS A 104 -28.74 9.75 -6.75
N VAL A 105 -28.76 8.92 -7.81
CA VAL A 105 -29.65 7.75 -7.92
C VAL A 105 -29.46 6.71 -6.81
N TRP A 106 -28.22 6.28 -6.52
CA TRP A 106 -27.97 5.23 -5.53
C TRP A 106 -28.27 5.64 -4.08
N VAL A 107 -28.25 6.94 -3.80
CA VAL A 107 -28.54 7.48 -2.46
C VAL A 107 -29.96 8.06 -2.36
N CYS A 108 -30.72 8.01 -3.46
CA CYS A 108 -32.05 8.58 -3.50
C CYS A 108 -33.06 7.64 -2.82
N ARG A 109 -33.72 8.13 -1.78
CA ARG A 109 -34.73 7.37 -1.04
C ARG A 109 -36.13 7.50 -1.65
N ASP A 110 -36.50 8.70 -2.10
CA ASP A 110 -37.77 8.98 -2.77
C ASP A 110 -37.54 9.35 -4.25
N LYS A 111 -38.13 8.57 -5.16
CA LYS A 111 -38.05 8.78 -6.61
C LYS A 111 -38.51 10.18 -7.04
N LYS A 112 -39.46 10.77 -6.32
CA LYS A 112 -39.96 12.13 -6.62
C LYS A 112 -38.91 13.20 -6.38
N GLU A 113 -37.99 12.99 -5.44
CA GLU A 113 -36.90 13.93 -5.13
C GLU A 113 -35.67 13.71 -6.01
N CYS A 114 -35.54 12.54 -6.67
CA CYS A 114 -34.37 12.24 -7.48
C CYS A 114 -34.26 13.16 -8.70
N LEU A 115 -35.36 13.39 -9.43
CA LEU A 115 -35.33 14.20 -10.64
C LEU A 115 -34.92 15.65 -10.35
N PRO A 116 -35.53 16.39 -9.39
CA PRO A 116 -35.09 17.75 -9.08
C PRO A 116 -33.62 17.83 -8.64
N LYS A 117 -33.14 16.84 -7.88
CA LYS A 117 -31.72 16.76 -7.49
C LYS A 117 -30.82 16.53 -8.70
N ALA A 118 -31.18 15.60 -9.59
CA ALA A 118 -30.43 15.31 -10.80
C ALA A 118 -30.38 16.51 -11.75
N GLU A 119 -31.49 17.22 -11.92
CA GLU A 119 -31.56 18.46 -12.69
C GLU A 119 -30.62 19.51 -12.13
N ARG A 120 -30.66 19.77 -10.81
CA ARG A 120 -29.78 20.76 -10.17
C ARG A 120 -28.30 20.41 -10.32
N MET A 121 -27.94 19.14 -10.14
CA MET A 121 -26.56 18.68 -10.33
C MET A 121 -26.09 18.79 -11.79
N LEU A 122 -26.99 18.51 -12.74
CA LEU A 122 -26.69 18.65 -14.16
C LEU A 122 -26.52 20.12 -14.56
N LYS A 123 -27.39 21.00 -14.07
CA LYS A 123 -27.25 22.45 -14.25
C LYS A 123 -25.94 22.97 -13.69
N ALA A 124 -25.57 22.58 -12.47
CA ALA A 124 -24.27 22.93 -11.88
C ALA A 124 -23.10 22.57 -12.83
N ALA A 125 -23.11 21.35 -13.36
CA ALA A 125 -22.08 20.91 -14.30
C ALA A 125 -22.08 21.74 -15.60
N ILE A 126 -23.25 22.08 -16.16
CA ILE A 126 -23.37 22.93 -17.35
C ILE A 126 -22.77 24.31 -17.10
N HIS A 127 -23.12 24.95 -15.98
CA HIS A 127 -22.62 26.28 -15.62
C HIS A 127 -21.10 26.28 -15.38
N ARG A 128 -20.56 25.25 -14.69
CA ARG A 128 -19.09 25.11 -14.51
C ARG A 128 -18.36 25.00 -15.85
N VAL A 129 -18.83 24.13 -16.76
CA VAL A 129 -18.12 23.86 -18.02
C VAL A 129 -18.20 25.02 -18.99
N ALA A 130 -19.23 25.88 -18.88
CA ALA A 130 -19.35 27.10 -19.67
C ALA A 130 -18.15 28.03 -19.46
N LEU A 131 -17.58 28.06 -18.24
CA LEU A 131 -16.41 28.86 -17.89
C LEU A 131 -15.08 28.10 -18.07
N ALA A 132 -15.11 26.84 -18.52
CA ALA A 132 -13.90 26.03 -18.68
C ALA A 132 -13.00 26.57 -19.81
N LYS A 133 -11.71 26.63 -19.51
CA LYS A 133 -10.64 27.04 -20.45
C LYS A 133 -9.80 25.83 -20.85
N PRO A 134 -9.25 25.81 -22.08
CA PRO A 134 -8.31 24.75 -22.46
C PRO A 134 -7.09 24.81 -21.55
N VAL A 135 -6.59 23.64 -21.16
CA VAL A 135 -5.39 23.53 -20.32
C VAL A 135 -4.24 23.05 -21.16
N ASP A 136 -3.12 23.77 -21.07
CA ASP A 136 -1.89 23.39 -21.72
C ASP A 136 -1.21 22.25 -20.98
N MET A 137 -0.64 21.34 -21.76
CA MET A 137 0.15 20.24 -21.23
C MET A 137 1.60 20.69 -21.14
N VAL A 138 2.17 20.64 -19.94
CA VAL A 138 3.58 20.94 -19.72
C VAL A 138 4.39 19.66 -19.93
N GLN A 139 5.46 19.75 -20.71
CA GLN A 139 6.40 18.64 -20.85
C GLN A 139 7.27 18.54 -19.59
N ALA A 140 7.09 17.48 -18.82
CA ALA A 140 7.95 17.16 -17.69
C ALA A 140 9.00 16.13 -18.12
N ARG A 141 10.28 16.48 -17.95
CA ARG A 141 11.39 15.54 -18.15
C ARG A 141 11.39 14.54 -16.99
N MET A 142 11.41 13.26 -17.32
CA MET A 142 11.44 12.16 -16.38
C MET A 142 12.85 11.55 -16.36
N SER A 143 13.45 11.43 -15.18
CA SER A 143 14.64 10.61 -14.98
C SER A 143 14.25 9.14 -14.97
N SER A 144 14.95 8.31 -15.74
CA SER A 144 14.75 6.86 -15.81
C SER A 144 15.54 6.12 -14.73
N SER A 145 15.63 6.68 -13.52
CA SER A 145 16.32 6.09 -12.37
C SER A 145 15.42 6.04 -11.14
N ALA A 146 15.72 5.11 -10.24
CA ALA A 146 14.98 4.90 -8.99
C ALA A 146 15.94 4.75 -7.81
N LEU A 147 15.69 5.48 -6.73
CA LEU A 147 16.38 5.27 -5.46
C LEU A 147 15.65 4.20 -4.65
N ILE A 148 16.35 3.15 -4.23
CA ILE A 148 15.83 2.12 -3.33
C ILE A 148 16.46 2.33 -1.94
N ILE A 149 15.62 2.55 -0.93
CA ILE A 149 16.05 2.80 0.45
C ILE A 149 15.86 1.52 1.27
N GLY A 150 16.95 0.82 1.55
CA GLY A 150 16.99 -0.48 2.20
C GLY A 150 17.50 -1.56 1.24
N ALA A 151 18.53 -2.30 1.66
CA ALA A 151 19.18 -3.35 0.89
C ALA A 151 18.89 -4.76 1.44
N GLY A 152 17.75 -4.94 2.13
CA GLY A 152 17.20 -6.27 2.42
C GLY A 152 16.73 -7.00 1.16
N GLU A 153 16.19 -8.21 1.29
CA GLU A 153 15.69 -9.02 0.16
C GLU A 153 14.67 -8.25 -0.67
N SER A 154 13.70 -7.55 -0.05
CA SER A 154 12.73 -6.76 -0.80
C SER A 154 13.39 -5.68 -1.66
N GLY A 155 14.37 -4.96 -1.09
CA GLY A 155 15.15 -3.89 -1.73
C GLY A 155 16.05 -4.38 -2.88
N VAL A 156 16.77 -5.49 -2.66
CA VAL A 156 17.63 -6.10 -3.68
C VAL A 156 16.80 -6.65 -4.83
N ARG A 157 15.68 -7.33 -4.54
CA ARG A 157 14.81 -7.87 -5.59
C ARG A 157 14.13 -6.79 -6.41
N ILE A 158 13.59 -5.74 -5.79
CA ILE A 158 13.00 -4.63 -6.55
C ILE A 158 14.05 -3.92 -7.42
N ALA A 159 15.29 -3.76 -6.93
CA ALA A 159 16.37 -3.21 -7.73
C ALA A 159 16.66 -4.06 -8.98
N LEU A 160 16.74 -5.39 -8.82
CA LEU A 160 16.93 -6.32 -9.93
C LEU A 160 15.76 -6.28 -10.94
N GLU A 161 14.51 -6.25 -10.47
CA GLU A 161 13.34 -6.15 -11.34
C GLU A 161 13.28 -4.81 -12.09
N LEU A 162 13.58 -3.70 -11.43
CA LEU A 162 13.65 -2.38 -12.08
C LEU A 162 14.75 -2.34 -13.14
N HIS A 163 15.92 -2.92 -12.86
CA HIS A 163 17.01 -3.04 -13.82
C HIS A 163 16.61 -3.86 -15.06
N ARG A 164 15.86 -4.97 -14.87
CA ARG A 164 15.32 -5.77 -15.99
C ARG A 164 14.36 -4.98 -16.88
N LEU A 165 13.62 -4.02 -16.29
CA LEU A 165 12.71 -3.12 -17.00
C LEU A 165 13.42 -1.90 -17.61
N GLY A 166 14.75 -1.80 -17.51
CA GLY A 166 15.55 -0.69 -18.05
C GLY A 166 15.53 0.58 -17.21
N ILE A 167 14.99 0.53 -15.99
CA ILE A 167 15.11 1.62 -15.01
C ILE A 167 16.43 1.46 -14.26
N GLN A 168 17.18 2.53 -14.03
CA GLN A 168 18.47 2.48 -13.34
C GLN A 168 18.28 2.55 -11.81
N PRO A 169 18.42 1.44 -11.06
CA PRO A 169 18.36 1.48 -9.61
C PRO A 169 19.66 2.02 -8.98
N LEU A 170 19.50 2.79 -7.91
CA LEU A 170 20.53 3.08 -6.92
C LEU A 170 20.04 2.56 -5.58
N VAL A 171 20.75 1.62 -4.97
CA VAL A 171 20.38 1.04 -3.67
C VAL A 171 21.20 1.69 -2.57
N ILE A 172 20.55 2.09 -1.48
CA ILE A 172 21.22 2.58 -0.28
C ILE A 172 20.80 1.77 0.94
N ASP A 173 21.67 1.65 1.92
CA ASP A 173 21.36 1.07 3.22
C ASP A 173 22.08 1.84 4.34
N SER A 174 21.38 2.12 5.44
CA SER A 174 21.97 2.78 6.59
C SER A 174 22.94 1.88 7.37
N GLN A 175 22.83 0.57 7.19
CA GLN A 175 23.68 -0.42 7.83
C GLN A 175 24.99 -0.63 7.04
N PRO A 176 26.09 -1.00 7.71
CA PRO A 176 27.36 -1.29 7.06
C PRO A 176 27.36 -2.61 6.27
N ARG A 177 26.39 -3.49 6.53
CA ARG A 177 26.21 -4.75 5.79
C ARG A 177 24.74 -4.91 5.41
N PRO A 178 24.42 -5.27 4.15
CA PRO A 178 23.05 -5.57 3.73
C PRO A 178 22.44 -6.76 4.50
N GLU A 179 23.29 -7.64 5.03
CA GLU A 179 22.92 -8.80 5.85
C GLU A 179 22.56 -8.42 7.31
N GLY A 180 22.72 -7.16 7.71
CA GLY A 180 22.71 -6.76 9.13
C GLY A 180 21.35 -6.94 9.80
N GLU A 181 21.27 -7.85 10.78
CA GLU A 181 20.17 -8.14 11.74
C GLU A 181 18.70 -8.13 11.26
N ARG A 182 18.43 -7.86 9.99
CA ARG A 182 17.12 -7.53 9.44
C ARG A 182 16.96 -8.19 8.09
N GLU A 183 16.49 -9.42 8.19
CA GLU A 183 15.12 -9.66 7.76
C GLU A 183 14.51 -10.59 8.77
N ALA A 184 13.29 -10.26 9.17
CA ALA A 184 12.43 -11.16 9.90
C ALA A 184 12.01 -12.30 8.98
N PHE A 185 12.99 -13.10 8.53
CA PHE A 185 12.84 -14.12 7.51
C PHE A 185 11.59 -14.92 7.83
N LEU A 186 10.60 -14.82 6.95
CA LEU A 186 9.52 -15.77 6.89
C LEU A 186 10.05 -16.90 6.02
N PRO A 187 10.37 -18.07 6.59
CA PRO A 187 10.72 -19.19 5.76
C PRO A 187 9.50 -19.47 4.89
N THR A 188 9.68 -19.41 3.57
CA THR A 188 8.78 -20.05 2.63
C THR A 188 8.56 -21.48 3.12
N PRO A 189 7.35 -22.07 3.03
CA PRO A 189 7.01 -23.41 3.54
C PRO A 189 7.96 -24.57 3.19
N CYS A 190 8.97 -24.33 2.33
CA CYS A 190 9.92 -25.31 1.82
C CYS A 190 11.41 -24.99 2.10
N THR A 191 11.78 -23.79 2.57
CA THR A 191 13.21 -23.41 2.66
C THR A 191 13.97 -24.21 3.71
N LEU A 192 13.27 -24.59 4.79
CA LEU A 192 13.84 -25.35 5.90
C LEU A 192 13.79 -26.87 5.68
N LEU A 193 12.84 -27.37 4.89
CA LEU A 193 12.61 -28.81 4.76
C LEU A 193 13.52 -29.50 3.75
N GLY A 194 14.25 -28.76 2.91
CA GLY A 194 15.25 -29.32 2.00
C GLY A 194 14.72 -30.38 1.04
N THR A 195 13.40 -30.43 0.80
CA THR A 195 12.79 -31.44 -0.06
C THR A 195 12.89 -31.01 -1.52
N GLY A 196 14.09 -31.16 -2.09
CA GLY A 196 14.24 -31.53 -3.50
C GLY A 196 13.85 -33.00 -3.61
N GLY A 197 12.56 -33.28 -3.77
CA GLY A 197 12.03 -34.64 -3.83
C GLY A 197 10.96 -34.74 -4.91
N SER A 198 11.36 -35.29 -6.04
CA SER A 198 10.51 -35.69 -7.17
C SER A 198 9.25 -36.45 -6.72
N GLY A 199 8.08 -35.85 -6.92
CA GLY A 199 6.79 -36.47 -6.68
C GLY A 199 5.66 -35.59 -7.21
N SER A 200 5.14 -35.98 -8.38
CA SER A 200 3.96 -35.46 -9.08
C SER A 200 3.01 -34.57 -8.27
N GLY A 201 3.02 -33.27 -8.57
CA GLY A 201 2.10 -32.27 -8.04
C GLY A 201 2.82 -30.92 -8.02
N GLN A 202 2.54 -30.09 -9.03
CA GLN A 202 3.05 -28.73 -9.27
C GLN A 202 4.05 -28.21 -8.23
N ASP A 203 5.30 -28.07 -8.65
CA ASP A 203 6.39 -27.44 -7.90
C ASP A 203 5.90 -26.19 -7.15
N ILE A 204 5.60 -26.32 -5.87
CA ILE A 204 5.59 -25.19 -4.94
C ILE A 204 7.07 -24.87 -4.75
N GLY A 205 7.64 -24.16 -5.73
CA GLY A 205 9.07 -23.91 -5.89
C GLY A 205 9.67 -23.15 -4.71
N GLY A 206 9.97 -23.86 -3.63
CA GLY A 206 10.81 -23.39 -2.55
C GLY A 206 12.27 -23.42 -2.99
N GLN A 207 12.67 -22.43 -3.80
CA GLN A 207 14.10 -22.18 -3.96
C GLN A 207 14.68 -21.83 -2.59
N ARG A 208 15.79 -22.47 -2.21
CA ARG A 208 16.68 -21.91 -1.19
C ARG A 208 17.04 -20.50 -1.66
N HIS A 209 16.47 -19.49 -1.03
CA HIS A 209 16.80 -18.11 -1.33
C HIS A 209 18.16 -17.80 -0.72
N ASP A 210 19.21 -18.05 -1.50
CA ASP A 210 20.54 -17.61 -1.16
C ASP A 210 20.61 -16.09 -1.37
N PHE A 211 20.42 -15.33 -0.29
CA PHE A 211 20.56 -13.87 -0.32
C PHE A 211 21.95 -13.46 -0.84
N SER A 212 22.99 -14.28 -0.59
CA SER A 212 24.32 -14.07 -1.18
C SER A 212 24.28 -14.16 -2.71
N ALA A 213 23.47 -15.06 -3.28
CA ALA A 213 23.27 -15.15 -4.72
C ALA A 213 22.58 -13.90 -5.28
N LEU A 214 21.60 -13.33 -4.57
CA LEU A 214 20.95 -12.06 -4.97
C LEU A 214 21.94 -10.89 -4.94
N LEU A 215 22.78 -10.80 -3.89
CA LEU A 215 23.84 -9.78 -3.82
C LEU A 215 24.89 -9.94 -4.93
N LYS A 216 25.25 -11.19 -5.26
CA LYS A 216 26.12 -11.49 -6.41
C LYS A 216 25.48 -11.09 -7.74
N GLU A 217 24.18 -11.35 -7.92
CA GLU A 217 23.45 -10.93 -9.12
C GLU A 217 23.43 -9.39 -9.23
N LEU A 218 23.14 -8.68 -8.13
CA LEU A 218 23.14 -7.22 -8.07
C LEU A 218 24.51 -6.65 -8.48
N SER A 219 25.59 -7.22 -7.94
CA SER A 219 26.97 -6.85 -8.30
C SER A 219 27.29 -7.14 -9.77
N HIS A 220 26.91 -8.32 -10.27
CA HIS A 220 27.14 -8.72 -11.66
C HIS A 220 26.40 -7.80 -12.65
N LYS A 221 25.21 -7.32 -12.28
CA LYS A 221 24.43 -6.33 -13.06
C LYS A 221 24.96 -4.90 -12.94
N LYS A 222 26.04 -4.68 -12.17
CA LYS A 222 26.65 -3.36 -11.93
C LYS A 222 25.66 -2.34 -11.36
N ILE A 223 24.73 -2.81 -10.53
CA ILE A 223 23.83 -1.93 -9.77
C ILE A 223 24.62 -1.34 -8.61
N GLU A 224 24.57 -0.02 -8.45
CA GLU A 224 25.26 0.68 -7.37
C GLU A 224 24.55 0.44 -6.03
N LEU A 225 25.31 -0.02 -5.02
CA LEU A 225 24.86 -0.24 -3.64
C LEU A 225 25.76 0.56 -2.69
N LEU A 226 25.16 1.48 -1.94
CA LEU A 226 25.84 2.31 -0.94
C LEU A 226 25.40 1.91 0.48
N THR A 227 26.31 1.33 1.26
CA THR A 227 26.08 0.98 2.67
C THR A 227 26.56 2.07 3.61
N SER A 228 26.07 2.10 4.85
CA SER A 228 26.32 3.23 5.78
C SER A 228 25.90 4.58 5.19
N THR A 229 24.82 4.57 4.41
CA THR A 229 24.31 5.72 3.68
C THR A 229 22.87 5.99 4.06
N GLU A 230 22.59 7.22 4.49
CA GLU A 230 21.25 7.67 4.86
C GLU A 230 20.78 8.81 3.96
N VAL A 231 19.46 8.99 3.87
CA VAL A 231 18.88 10.15 3.21
C VAL A 231 18.85 11.30 4.19
N ARG A 232 19.38 12.46 3.80
CA ARG A 232 19.32 13.71 4.59
C ARG A 232 18.17 14.61 4.15
N GLU A 233 18.02 14.79 2.85
CA GLU A 233 17.03 15.72 2.29
C GLU A 233 16.47 15.18 0.97
N VAL A 234 15.16 15.41 0.74
CA VAL A 234 14.49 15.12 -0.53
C VAL A 234 13.68 16.32 -1.01
N ALA A 235 14.14 16.92 -2.10
CA ALA A 235 13.47 17.99 -2.82
C ALA A 235 12.92 17.50 -4.17
N GLY A 236 12.03 18.30 -4.77
CA GLY A 236 11.41 17.97 -6.05
C GLY A 236 10.26 16.97 -5.94
N GLY A 237 9.92 16.35 -7.07
CA GLY A 237 8.77 15.49 -7.22
C GLY A 237 8.98 14.40 -8.26
N VAL A 238 7.95 13.59 -8.49
CA VAL A 238 7.97 12.47 -9.44
C VAL A 238 8.66 12.81 -10.76
N GLY A 239 9.61 11.98 -11.18
CA GLY A 239 10.43 12.21 -12.37
C GLY A 239 11.68 13.07 -12.17
N ALA A 240 11.74 13.87 -11.11
CA ALA A 240 12.84 14.82 -10.86
C ALA A 240 13.02 15.07 -9.34
N PHE A 241 13.25 13.99 -8.58
CA PHE A 241 13.65 14.10 -7.18
C PHE A 241 15.14 14.44 -7.10
N ARG A 242 15.47 15.39 -6.22
CA ARG A 242 16.84 15.71 -5.81
C ARG A 242 17.02 15.20 -4.39
N VAL A 243 17.89 14.22 -4.23
CA VAL A 243 18.10 13.52 -2.96
C VAL A 243 19.52 13.76 -2.48
N VAL A 244 19.68 14.27 -1.27
CA VAL A 244 20.98 14.40 -0.60
C VAL A 244 21.20 13.14 0.23
N LEU A 245 22.21 12.37 -0.16
CA LEU A 245 22.67 11.18 0.54
C LEU A 245 23.85 11.54 1.43
N ASP A 246 23.90 11.03 2.65
CA ASP A 246 25.02 11.17 3.57
C ASP A 246 25.65 9.80 3.80
N THR A 247 26.91 9.65 3.41
CA THR A 247 27.71 8.45 3.65
C THR A 247 28.82 8.80 4.63
N GLN A 248 28.61 8.49 5.91
CA GLN A 248 29.58 8.75 6.98
C GLN A 248 30.11 10.20 7.02
N GLY A 249 29.24 11.19 6.83
CA GLY A 249 29.56 12.62 6.83
C GLY A 249 29.92 13.18 5.46
N ARG A 250 29.92 12.38 4.39
CA ARG A 250 30.13 12.84 3.01
C ARG A 250 28.79 12.92 2.28
N GLU A 251 28.44 14.14 1.89
CA GLU A 251 27.21 14.39 1.14
C GLU A 251 27.38 14.13 -0.37
N ARG A 252 26.40 13.46 -0.97
CA ARG A 252 26.27 13.25 -2.41
C ARG A 252 24.85 13.59 -2.85
N LEU A 253 24.73 14.54 -3.78
CA LEU A 253 23.48 14.84 -4.44
C LEU A 253 23.23 13.84 -5.57
N VAL A 254 22.05 13.22 -5.59
CA VAL A 254 21.60 12.34 -6.68
C VAL A 254 20.24 12.78 -7.21
N GLU A 255 20.04 12.63 -8.52
CA GLU A 255 18.76 12.91 -9.19
C GLU A 255 18.08 11.61 -9.61
N VAL A 256 16.85 11.40 -9.13
CA VAL A 256 16.08 10.17 -9.39
C VAL A 256 14.65 10.45 -9.82
N GLY A 257 14.10 9.56 -10.65
CA GLY A 257 12.71 9.65 -11.12
C GLY A 257 11.70 9.15 -10.10
N SER A 258 12.07 8.19 -9.27
CA SER A 258 11.23 7.64 -8.22
C SER A 258 12.03 7.22 -7.00
N ILE A 259 11.34 7.05 -5.88
CA ILE A 259 11.90 6.56 -4.62
C ILE A 259 11.07 5.33 -4.21
N VAL A 260 11.74 4.24 -3.86
CA VAL A 260 11.13 3.03 -3.30
C VAL A 260 11.68 2.83 -1.90
N VAL A 261 10.79 2.85 -0.90
CA VAL A 261 11.15 2.57 0.50
C VAL A 261 11.01 1.07 0.72
N ALA A 262 12.14 0.42 1.03
CA ALA A 262 12.28 -1.00 1.30
C ALA A 262 13.03 -1.21 2.63
N SER A 263 12.81 -0.33 3.61
CA SER A 263 13.58 -0.28 4.86
C SER A 263 13.32 -1.45 5.80
N GLY A 264 12.35 -2.32 5.45
CA GLY A 264 11.94 -3.47 6.24
C GLY A 264 11.44 -3.12 7.65
N SER A 265 11.52 -4.13 8.52
CA SER A 265 11.11 -4.10 9.91
C SER A 265 12.18 -4.75 10.79
N ARG A 266 12.11 -4.53 12.10
CA ARG A 266 12.98 -5.17 13.09
C ARG A 266 12.19 -6.09 14.01
N LEU A 267 12.85 -7.12 14.51
CA LEU A 267 12.31 -8.03 15.51
C LEU A 267 12.87 -7.67 16.88
N GLU A 268 12.01 -7.65 17.86
CA GLU A 268 12.38 -7.63 19.27
C GLU A 268 11.74 -8.81 20.00
N ASP A 269 12.39 -9.23 21.08
CA ASP A 269 11.82 -10.21 21.99
C ASP A 269 10.51 -9.64 22.55
N GLY A 270 9.39 -10.32 22.30
CA GLY A 270 8.07 -9.75 22.58
C GLY A 270 7.79 -9.48 24.06
N ALA A 271 6.83 -8.59 24.34
CA ALA A 271 6.42 -8.20 25.70
C ALA A 271 6.11 -9.38 26.65
N ASN A 272 5.68 -10.53 26.12
CA ASN A 272 5.47 -11.76 26.89
C ASN A 272 6.76 -12.34 27.46
N LEU A 273 7.88 -12.26 26.72
CA LEU A 273 9.19 -12.67 27.21
C LEU A 273 9.67 -11.73 28.32
N ALA A 274 9.46 -10.42 28.17
CA ALA A 274 9.84 -9.44 29.17
C ALA A 274 9.11 -9.63 30.51
N LYS A 275 7.79 -9.92 30.49
CA LYS A 275 6.99 -10.23 31.68
C LYS A 275 7.43 -11.52 32.37
N LEU A 276 7.84 -12.51 31.57
CA LEU A 276 8.29 -13.80 32.07
C LEU A 276 9.76 -13.77 32.49
N GLY A 277 10.51 -12.67 32.32
CA GLY A 277 11.95 -12.64 32.61
C GLY A 277 12.80 -13.38 31.57
N SER A 278 14.06 -12.97 31.41
CA SER A 278 14.97 -13.58 30.42
C SER A 278 15.51 -14.92 30.94
N TYR A 279 14.75 -15.99 30.74
CA TYR A 279 15.20 -17.35 31.03
C TYR A 279 15.92 -17.94 29.82
N SER A 280 17.03 -18.64 30.05
CA SER A 280 17.81 -19.27 28.97
C SER A 280 16.97 -20.22 28.09
N ARG A 281 15.88 -20.79 28.60
CA ARG A 281 15.01 -21.77 27.92
C ARG A 281 13.70 -21.18 27.36
N ILE A 282 13.48 -19.87 27.48
CA ILE A 282 12.36 -19.18 26.84
C ILE A 282 12.93 -18.27 25.77
N VAL A 283 12.52 -18.49 24.52
CA VAL A 283 13.10 -17.82 23.35
C VAL A 283 12.01 -17.28 22.44
N SER A 284 12.32 -16.24 21.68
CA SER A 284 11.48 -15.76 20.60
C SER A 284 11.60 -16.65 19.34
N LEU A 285 10.61 -16.62 18.45
CA LEU A 285 10.62 -17.39 17.19
C LEU A 285 11.85 -17.05 16.33
N GLY A 286 12.23 -15.77 16.24
CA GLY A 286 13.41 -15.32 15.51
C GLY A 286 14.71 -15.80 16.14
N ARG A 287 14.80 -15.81 17.47
CA ARG A 287 15.96 -16.37 18.18
C ARG A 287 16.07 -17.88 18.00
N LEU A 288 14.94 -18.60 18.07
CA LEU A 288 14.89 -20.04 17.81
C LEU A 288 15.33 -20.35 16.37
N GLN A 289 14.95 -19.53 15.39
CA GLN A 289 15.41 -19.67 14.00
C GLN A 289 16.94 -19.61 13.92
N LYS A 290 17.56 -18.56 14.50
CA LYS A 290 19.02 -18.41 14.53
C LYS A 290 19.70 -19.62 15.18
N MET A 291 19.12 -20.15 16.26
CA MET A 291 19.65 -21.33 16.94
C MET A 291 19.57 -22.60 16.09
N ILE A 292 18.48 -22.81 15.35
CA ILE A 292 18.29 -23.97 14.46
C ILE A 292 19.30 -23.94 13.31
N GLU A 293 19.58 -22.75 12.76
CA GLU A 293 20.44 -22.56 11.57
C GLU A 293 21.92 -22.50 11.92
N ALA A 294 22.30 -21.64 12.88
CA ALA A 294 23.69 -21.31 13.16
C ALA A 294 24.29 -22.09 14.34
N GLU A 295 23.48 -22.54 15.31
CA GLU A 295 23.96 -23.13 16.55
C GLU A 295 23.22 -24.43 16.96
N PRO A 296 23.09 -25.43 16.06
CA PRO A 296 22.27 -26.62 16.33
C PRO A 296 22.75 -27.43 17.55
N GLU A 297 24.06 -27.50 17.79
CA GLU A 297 24.62 -28.18 18.96
C GLU A 297 24.27 -27.48 20.29
N ARG A 298 24.18 -26.15 20.28
CA ARG A 298 23.77 -25.38 21.46
C ARG A 298 22.30 -25.61 21.74
N LEU A 299 21.47 -25.59 20.70
CA LEU A 299 20.05 -25.93 20.81
C LEU A 299 19.87 -27.34 21.38
N GLU A 300 20.65 -28.32 20.90
CA GLU A 300 20.63 -29.67 21.45
C GLU A 300 20.98 -29.71 22.94
N ARG A 301 22.04 -29.01 23.37
CA ARG A 301 22.44 -28.92 24.79
C ARG A 301 21.37 -28.26 25.66
N MET A 302 20.74 -27.19 25.18
CA MET A 302 19.69 -26.48 25.93
C MET A 302 18.44 -27.34 26.14
N MET A 303 18.20 -28.27 25.23
CA MET A 303 17.09 -29.21 25.31
C MET A 303 17.45 -30.51 26.07
N ILE A 304 18.66 -30.65 26.63
CA ILE A 304 19.07 -31.81 27.46
C ILE A 304 18.98 -31.44 28.94
N THR A 305 18.23 -32.21 29.72
CA THR A 305 18.29 -32.20 31.18
C THR A 305 19.03 -33.45 31.67
N ALA A 306 19.62 -33.40 32.87
CA ALA A 306 20.47 -34.47 33.42
C ALA A 306 19.78 -35.85 33.51
N GLU A 307 18.46 -35.92 33.36
CA GLU A 307 17.65 -37.11 33.65
C GLU A 307 16.74 -37.58 32.49
N ARG A 308 16.60 -36.84 31.36
CA ARG A 308 15.68 -37.22 30.26
C ARG A 308 16.21 -36.96 28.85
N ARG A 309 15.86 -37.87 27.91
CA ARG A 309 16.30 -37.87 26.50
C ARG A 309 15.23 -37.42 25.49
N ALA A 310 13.93 -37.49 25.83
CA ALA A 310 12.83 -36.96 25.01
C ALA A 310 12.53 -35.50 25.40
N LYS A 311 12.53 -34.60 24.40
CA LYS A 311 12.65 -33.14 24.58
C LYS A 311 11.34 -32.46 24.20
N HIS A 312 10.62 -31.88 25.16
CA HIS A 312 9.33 -31.24 24.91
C HIS A 312 9.54 -29.77 24.56
N VAL A 313 9.05 -29.34 23.40
CA VAL A 313 9.06 -27.95 22.95
C VAL A 313 7.63 -27.46 22.83
N CYS A 314 7.33 -26.34 23.47
CA CYS A 314 6.02 -25.71 23.34
C CYS A 314 6.15 -24.36 22.64
N PHE A 315 5.25 -24.07 21.73
CA PHE A 315 5.06 -22.77 21.11
C PHE A 315 3.80 -22.13 21.70
N ILE A 316 3.84 -20.82 22.00
CA ILE A 316 2.65 -20.04 22.35
C ILE A 316 2.52 -18.89 21.35
N LEU A 317 1.40 -18.90 20.62
CA LEU A 317 1.03 -17.90 19.62
C LEU A 317 -0.18 -17.09 20.10
N GLY A 318 -0.28 -15.82 19.70
CA GLY A 318 -1.40 -14.95 20.03
C GLY A 318 -1.44 -14.40 21.47
N GLY A 319 -0.28 -14.20 22.12
CA GLY A 319 -0.20 -13.63 23.47
C GLY A 319 -0.49 -12.10 23.54
N PRO A 320 -0.64 -11.52 24.75
CA PRO A 320 -0.92 -10.10 24.91
C PRO A 320 0.19 -9.22 24.30
N ARG A 321 -0.22 -8.18 23.57
CA ARG A 321 0.62 -7.36 22.69
C ARG A 321 1.00 -6.03 23.35
N GLY A 322 2.14 -5.47 22.98
CA GLY A 322 2.51 -4.10 23.33
C GLY A 322 1.71 -3.08 22.52
N GLU A 323 1.52 -1.87 23.07
CA GLU A 323 0.82 -0.75 22.39
C GLU A 323 1.49 -0.30 21.09
N LYS A 324 2.75 -0.71 20.87
CA LYS A 324 3.56 -0.37 19.68
C LYS A 324 3.72 -1.54 18.70
N SER A 325 2.93 -2.60 18.85
CA SER A 325 2.94 -3.74 17.93
C SER A 325 2.01 -3.49 16.75
N LEU A 326 2.50 -3.64 15.51
CA LEU A 326 1.68 -3.52 14.30
C LEU A 326 0.49 -4.53 14.37
N LEU A 327 -0.71 -4.17 13.90
CA LEU A 327 -1.96 -4.68 14.51
C LEU A 327 -2.63 -5.95 13.92
N ALA A 328 -2.20 -6.54 12.80
CA ALA A 328 -2.92 -7.71 12.23
C ALA A 328 -2.08 -8.77 11.45
N PRO A 329 -1.06 -8.43 10.64
CA PRO A 329 -0.37 -9.44 9.80
C PRO A 329 0.58 -10.39 10.55
N PHE A 330 0.79 -10.18 11.86
CA PHE A 330 1.76 -10.92 12.69
C PHE A 330 1.35 -12.36 12.98
N VAL A 331 0.04 -12.61 13.11
CA VAL A 331 -0.46 -13.95 13.43
C VAL A 331 -0.15 -14.93 12.29
N LYS A 332 -0.22 -14.46 11.04
CA LYS A 332 0.19 -15.24 9.86
C LYS A 332 1.68 -15.54 9.88
N ARG A 333 2.52 -14.53 10.12
CA ARG A 333 3.99 -14.72 10.24
C ARG A 333 4.35 -15.74 11.31
N ALA A 334 3.81 -15.56 12.51
CA ALA A 334 4.05 -16.43 13.66
C ALA A 334 3.60 -17.86 13.39
N SER A 335 2.43 -18.05 12.76
CA SER A 335 1.93 -19.37 12.35
C SER A 335 2.90 -20.06 11.38
N ILE A 336 3.34 -19.38 10.32
CA ILE A 336 4.26 -19.96 9.32
C ILE A 336 5.58 -20.35 9.97
N MET A 337 6.16 -19.48 10.79
CA MET A 337 7.43 -19.77 11.48
C MET A 337 7.30 -20.94 12.45
N ALA A 338 6.27 -20.93 13.31
CA ALA A 338 6.05 -21.98 14.28
C ALA A 338 5.82 -23.34 13.61
N LEU A 339 5.03 -23.40 12.53
CA LEU A 339 4.80 -24.65 11.79
C LEU A 339 6.10 -25.19 11.18
N ASN A 340 6.86 -24.34 10.50
CA ASN A 340 8.15 -24.73 9.90
C ASN A 340 9.14 -25.23 10.95
N GLN A 341 9.31 -24.47 12.04
CA GLN A 341 10.23 -24.83 13.13
C GLN A 341 9.76 -26.10 13.85
N ALA A 342 8.46 -26.27 14.09
CA ALA A 342 7.90 -27.47 14.70
C ALA A 342 8.17 -28.72 13.86
N ILE A 343 7.97 -28.67 12.54
CA ILE A 343 8.28 -29.80 11.65
C ILE A 343 9.78 -30.12 11.69
N LEU A 344 10.65 -29.10 11.67
CA LEU A 344 12.09 -29.29 11.79
C LEU A 344 12.48 -29.96 13.10
N LEU A 345 11.94 -29.48 14.22
CA LEU A 345 12.20 -30.04 15.55
C LEU A 345 11.74 -31.50 15.65
N ARG A 346 10.58 -31.84 15.07
CA ARG A 346 10.09 -33.22 14.96
C ARG A 346 11.03 -34.08 14.10
N ARG A 347 11.44 -33.60 12.93
CA ARG A 347 12.18 -34.40 11.94
C ARG A 347 13.66 -34.58 12.31
N ARG A 348 14.35 -33.48 12.59
CA ARG A 348 15.81 -33.41 12.84
C ARG A 348 16.16 -33.77 14.27
N PHE A 349 15.43 -33.23 15.24
CA PHE A 349 15.77 -33.37 16.66
C PHE A 349 14.91 -34.40 17.42
N LYS A 350 13.92 -35.02 16.74
CA LYS A 350 12.98 -35.99 17.32
C LYS A 350 12.29 -35.46 18.61
N ALA A 351 12.12 -34.15 18.72
CA ALA A 351 11.48 -33.50 19.86
C ALA A 351 9.98 -33.83 19.89
N GLU A 352 9.34 -33.74 21.05
CA GLU A 352 7.88 -33.68 21.15
C GLU A 352 7.46 -32.22 21.09
N VAL A 353 6.53 -31.88 20.20
CA VAL A 353 6.21 -30.48 19.92
C VAL A 353 4.73 -30.21 20.11
N ALA A 354 4.43 -29.18 20.89
CA ALA A 354 3.08 -28.65 21.09
C ALA A 354 3.01 -27.19 20.61
N ILE A 355 1.91 -26.82 19.97
CA ILE A 355 1.61 -25.43 19.58
C ILE A 355 0.30 -25.03 20.26
N VAL A 356 0.36 -23.96 21.06
CA VAL A 356 -0.79 -23.36 21.73
C VAL A 356 -1.13 -22.06 21.00
N ALA A 357 -2.36 -21.92 20.52
CA ALA A 357 -2.82 -20.73 19.81
C ALA A 357 -4.35 -20.59 19.90
N SER A 358 -4.88 -19.38 19.78
CA SER A 358 -6.33 -19.18 19.55
C SER A 358 -6.72 -19.61 18.14
N ASP A 359 -5.95 -19.15 17.17
CA ASP A 359 -6.11 -19.47 15.76
C ASP A 359 -4.73 -19.66 15.12
N ILE A 360 -4.64 -20.61 14.20
CA ILE A 360 -3.47 -20.79 13.32
C ILE A 360 -3.84 -20.21 11.97
N ILE A 361 -3.14 -19.15 11.56
CA ILE A 361 -3.47 -18.40 10.35
C ILE A 361 -2.66 -18.96 9.18
N VAL A 362 -3.34 -19.74 8.34
CA VAL A 362 -2.78 -20.45 7.17
C VAL A 362 -3.43 -19.99 5.87
N CYS A 363 -3.84 -18.72 5.80
CA CYS A 363 -4.39 -18.13 4.59
C CYS A 363 -3.26 -17.83 3.57
N GLY A 364 -3.13 -18.66 2.56
CA GLY A 364 -2.12 -18.52 1.50
C GLY A 364 -1.88 -19.83 0.76
N ALA A 365 -1.30 -19.75 -0.42
CA ALA A 365 -0.99 -20.94 -1.22
C ALA A 365 -0.03 -21.87 -0.47
N GLY A 366 -0.40 -23.14 -0.30
CA GLY A 366 0.41 -24.17 0.35
C GLY A 366 0.52 -24.07 1.89
N LEU A 367 -0.06 -23.06 2.54
CA LEU A 367 0.03 -22.90 3.99
C LEU A 367 -0.85 -23.90 4.75
N GLU A 368 -2.01 -24.25 4.19
CA GLU A 368 -2.85 -25.33 4.72
C GLU A 368 -2.14 -26.70 4.60
N ASP A 369 -1.41 -26.93 3.50
CA ASP A 369 -0.61 -28.15 3.35
C ASP A 369 0.54 -28.20 4.36
N LEU A 370 1.18 -27.06 4.65
CA LEU A 370 2.18 -26.93 5.71
C LEU A 370 1.58 -27.28 7.09
N TYR A 371 0.38 -26.80 7.39
CA TYR A 371 -0.32 -27.14 8.63
C TYR A 371 -0.63 -28.64 8.72
N ARG A 372 -1.16 -29.24 7.65
CA ARG A 372 -1.38 -30.70 7.60
C ARG A 372 -0.08 -31.48 7.76
N LEU A 373 1.02 -31.02 7.17
CA LEU A 373 2.33 -31.63 7.30
C LEU A 373 2.84 -31.60 8.75
N ALA A 374 2.62 -30.49 9.46
CA ALA A 374 2.93 -30.38 10.89
C ALA A 374 2.13 -31.40 11.71
N ARG A 375 0.82 -31.51 11.48
CA ARG A 375 -0.03 -32.51 12.14
C ARG A 375 0.42 -33.94 11.85
N GLN A 376 0.68 -34.27 10.59
CA GLN A 376 1.18 -35.60 10.17
C GLN A 376 2.55 -35.92 10.76
N SER A 377 3.38 -34.90 11.02
CA SER A 377 4.67 -35.05 11.69
C SER A 377 4.54 -35.31 13.20
N GLY A 378 3.32 -35.30 13.75
CA GLY A 378 3.03 -35.54 15.16
C GLY A 378 3.18 -34.30 16.05
N VAL A 379 3.01 -33.10 15.48
CA VAL A 379 2.88 -31.86 16.27
C VAL A 379 1.48 -31.81 16.89
N LEU A 380 1.42 -31.56 18.20
CA LEU A 380 0.16 -31.39 18.94
C LEU A 380 -0.29 -29.93 18.88
N PHE A 381 -1.59 -29.70 18.75
CA PHE A 381 -2.17 -28.36 18.71
C PHE A 381 -3.18 -28.22 19.83
N PHE A 382 -3.10 -27.11 20.56
CA PHE A 382 -4.02 -26.76 21.64
C PHE A 382 -4.70 -25.43 21.35
N ARG A 383 -6.04 -25.43 21.35
CA ARG A 383 -6.83 -24.24 21.00
C ARG A 383 -7.32 -23.51 22.24
N THR A 384 -6.71 -22.38 22.57
CA THR A 384 -7.06 -21.59 23.77
C THR A 384 -7.87 -20.35 23.40
N PRO A 385 -9.00 -20.04 24.05
CA PRO A 385 -9.76 -18.83 23.75
C PRO A 385 -9.05 -17.59 24.28
N GLU A 386 -9.22 -16.43 23.63
CA GLU A 386 -8.63 -15.16 24.07
C GLU A 386 -9.06 -14.75 25.48
N SER A 387 -10.27 -15.13 25.90
CA SER A 387 -10.81 -14.87 27.24
C SER A 387 -10.04 -15.59 28.36
N ARG A 388 -9.31 -16.67 28.04
CA ARG A 388 -8.49 -17.44 28.98
C ARG A 388 -7.11 -17.71 28.38
N PRO A 389 -6.19 -16.73 28.43
CA PRO A 389 -4.85 -16.89 27.86
C PRO A 389 -4.03 -17.94 28.61
N PRO A 390 -3.04 -18.56 27.94
CA PRO A 390 -2.20 -19.59 28.54
C PRO A 390 -1.37 -19.02 29.69
N GLN A 391 -1.30 -19.76 30.80
CA GLN A 391 -0.55 -19.37 32.00
C GLN A 391 0.77 -20.12 32.05
N VAL A 392 1.87 -19.38 32.07
CA VAL A 392 3.23 -19.93 32.11
C VAL A 392 3.79 -19.78 33.52
N SER A 393 4.36 -20.86 34.06
CA SER A 393 5.01 -20.89 35.37
C SER A 393 6.31 -21.71 35.30
N LEU A 394 7.25 -21.37 36.18
CA LEU A 394 8.52 -22.06 36.31
C LEU A 394 8.61 -22.69 37.68
N GLU A 395 8.60 -24.02 37.72
CA GLU A 395 8.70 -24.77 38.97
C GLU A 395 9.87 -25.75 38.88
N LYS A 396 10.84 -25.64 39.81
CA LYS A 396 11.99 -26.54 39.91
C LYS A 396 12.78 -26.71 38.59
N GLY A 397 12.84 -25.67 37.76
CA GLY A 397 13.56 -25.68 36.48
C GLY A 397 12.78 -26.28 35.30
N VAL A 398 11.51 -26.64 35.48
CA VAL A 398 10.60 -27.12 34.43
C VAL A 398 9.60 -26.03 34.07
N ILE A 399 9.37 -25.82 32.76
CA ILE A 399 8.36 -24.87 32.27
C ILE A 399 7.00 -25.58 32.28
N LYS A 400 6.05 -25.04 33.03
CA LYS A 400 4.67 -25.53 33.12
C LYS A 400 3.72 -24.53 32.48
N ILE A 401 2.94 -25.00 31.51
CA ILE A 401 2.03 -24.19 30.72
C ILE A 401 0.63 -24.74 30.93
N ARG A 402 -0.21 -23.99 31.64
CA ARG A 402 -1.62 -24.31 31.84
C ARG A 402 -2.43 -23.64 30.74
N VAL A 403 -3.16 -24.45 29.97
CA VAL A 403 -4.01 -24.01 28.86
C VAL A 403 -5.44 -24.52 29.04
N TYR A 404 -6.42 -23.82 28.48
CA TYR A 404 -7.80 -24.27 28.45
C TYR A 404 -8.17 -24.58 26.99
N ASP A 405 -8.22 -25.86 26.65
CA ASP A 405 -8.44 -26.30 25.28
C ASP A 405 -9.93 -26.37 24.95
N SER A 406 -10.36 -25.49 24.05
CA SER A 406 -11.73 -25.40 23.57
C SER A 406 -12.15 -26.60 22.72
N ALA A 407 -11.26 -27.17 21.91
CA ALA A 407 -11.56 -28.32 21.06
C ALA A 407 -11.73 -29.60 21.87
N LEU A 408 -10.91 -29.80 22.92
CA LEU A 408 -11.05 -30.91 23.86
C LEU A 408 -12.31 -30.78 24.71
N ALA A 409 -12.70 -29.56 25.10
CA ALA A 409 -13.98 -29.35 25.78
C ALA A 409 -15.15 -29.82 24.93
N ASP A 410 -15.17 -29.50 23.63
CA ASP A 410 -16.23 -29.95 22.73
C ASP A 410 -16.27 -31.48 22.58
N CYS A 411 -15.12 -32.16 22.54
CA CYS A 411 -15.05 -33.62 22.51
C CYS A 411 -15.49 -34.30 23.83
N ILE A 412 -15.29 -33.65 24.98
CA ILE A 412 -15.56 -34.24 26.31
C ILE A 412 -16.97 -33.86 26.83
N ARG A 413 -17.59 -32.81 26.27
CA ARG A 413 -18.93 -32.30 26.62
C ARG A 413 -20.08 -33.30 26.42
N GLU A 414 -19.86 -34.41 25.71
CA GLU A 414 -20.84 -35.52 25.68
C GLU A 414 -20.98 -36.24 27.03
N SER A 415 -20.15 -35.96 28.05
CA SER A 415 -20.13 -36.73 29.31
C SER A 415 -20.19 -35.92 30.62
N ALA A 416 -20.35 -34.59 30.60
CA ALA A 416 -20.44 -33.81 31.84
C ALA A 416 -21.38 -32.61 31.73
N SER A 417 -22.48 -32.66 32.49
CA SER A 417 -23.38 -31.53 32.76
C SER A 417 -22.70 -30.53 33.68
N GLY A 418 -22.23 -29.41 33.14
CA GLY A 418 -21.70 -28.29 33.91
C GLY A 418 -21.53 -27.04 33.05
N GLU A 419 -22.08 -25.93 33.51
CA GLU A 419 -21.86 -24.59 32.97
C GLU A 419 -20.38 -24.22 33.15
N ASP A 420 -19.60 -24.17 32.07
CA ASP A 420 -18.27 -23.54 32.12
C ASP A 420 -17.82 -23.03 30.74
N ASP A 421 -17.85 -21.71 30.63
CA ASP A 421 -17.48 -20.93 29.45
C ASP A 421 -15.96 -20.85 29.27
N GLY A 422 -15.32 -21.88 28.70
CA GLY A 422 -14.05 -21.63 27.99
C GLY A 422 -12.94 -22.69 27.98
N GLY A 423 -13.22 -23.99 27.90
CA GLY A 423 -12.23 -25.02 27.52
C GLY A 423 -11.82 -26.01 28.62
N TYR A 424 -11.24 -27.15 28.23
CA TYR A 424 -10.79 -28.21 29.12
C TYR A 424 -9.35 -27.93 29.62
N PRO A 425 -9.08 -27.97 30.94
CA PRO A 425 -7.76 -27.61 31.45
C PRO A 425 -6.72 -28.69 31.09
N VAL A 426 -5.64 -28.28 30.44
CA VAL A 426 -4.48 -29.12 30.09
C VAL A 426 -3.21 -28.50 30.68
N LEU A 427 -2.37 -29.34 31.29
CA LEU A 427 -1.05 -28.94 31.78
C LEU A 427 0.03 -29.52 30.87
N ILE A 428 0.74 -28.64 30.17
CA ILE A 428 1.85 -28.99 29.28
C ILE A 428 3.16 -28.73 30.04
N GLN A 429 4.08 -29.71 30.02
CA GLN A 429 5.44 -29.55 30.52
C GLN A 429 6.39 -29.39 29.33
N ALA A 430 7.23 -28.35 29.35
CA ALA A 430 8.16 -28.05 28.27
C ALA A 430 9.59 -27.84 28.79
N ASP A 431 10.57 -28.30 28.01
CA ASP A 431 12.00 -28.05 28.21
C ASP A 431 12.45 -26.74 27.53
N LEU A 432 11.74 -26.34 26.46
CA LEU A 432 11.94 -25.11 25.72
C LEU A 432 10.58 -24.49 25.39
N LEU A 433 10.43 -23.19 25.62
CA LEU A 433 9.26 -22.42 25.26
C LEU A 433 9.61 -21.38 24.20
N ALA A 434 8.90 -21.42 23.07
CA ALA A 434 9.02 -20.47 21.98
C ALA A 434 7.82 -19.52 21.96
N LEU A 435 8.10 -18.21 21.93
CA LEU A 435 7.11 -17.14 21.94
C LEU A 435 7.22 -16.29 20.66
N GLU A 436 6.12 -15.65 20.28
CA GLU A 436 6.11 -14.72 19.14
C GLU A 436 7.09 -13.56 19.31
N ASP A 437 7.77 -13.18 18.22
CA ASP A 437 8.53 -11.93 18.17
C ASP A 437 7.55 -10.74 18.14
N GLU A 438 7.96 -9.62 18.74
CA GLU A 438 7.34 -8.34 18.43
C GLU A 438 8.02 -7.76 17.20
N VAL A 439 7.22 -7.33 16.22
CA VAL A 439 7.75 -6.71 15.01
C VAL A 439 7.51 -5.22 15.08
N LEU A 440 8.60 -4.49 14.96
CA LEU A 440 8.62 -3.05 15.04
C LEU A 440 9.12 -2.46 13.72
N PRO A 441 8.77 -1.20 13.42
CA PRO A 441 9.38 -0.48 12.32
C PRO A 441 10.90 -0.43 12.46
N SER A 442 11.59 -0.41 11.32
CA SER A 442 13.03 -0.21 11.27
C SER A 442 13.44 1.09 11.97
N LEU A 443 14.60 1.08 12.63
CA LEU A 443 15.16 2.32 13.21
C LEU A 443 15.31 3.39 12.12
N GLY A 444 14.92 4.62 12.45
CA GLY A 444 14.94 5.74 11.49
C GLY A 444 13.67 5.89 10.64
N THR A 445 12.65 5.05 10.81
CA THR A 445 11.38 5.16 10.06
C THR A 445 10.71 6.53 10.21
N GLU A 446 10.65 7.08 11.42
CA GLU A 446 10.07 8.41 11.68
C GLU A 446 10.89 9.54 11.05
N THR A 447 12.23 9.43 11.11
CA THR A 447 13.15 10.36 10.45
C THR A 447 12.94 10.33 8.93
N LEU A 448 12.93 9.13 8.35
CA LEU A 448 12.72 8.93 6.92
C LEU A 448 11.34 9.43 6.49
N GLN A 449 10.32 9.20 7.32
CA GLN A 449 9.00 9.75 7.11
C GLN A 449 9.00 11.28 7.06
N SER A 450 9.66 11.94 8.01
CA SER A 450 9.75 13.40 8.06
C SER A 450 10.46 13.98 6.83
N ILE A 451 11.52 13.30 6.37
CA ILE A 451 12.30 13.69 5.19
C ILE A 451 11.50 13.50 3.90
N LEU A 452 10.88 12.32 3.74
CA LEU A 452 10.06 12.00 2.57
C LEU A 452 8.70 12.71 2.59
N ARG A 453 8.26 13.17 3.77
CA ARG A 453 6.93 13.73 4.05
C ARG A 453 5.82 12.81 3.59
N VAL A 454 5.95 11.54 3.92
CA VAL A 454 4.94 10.52 3.66
C VAL A 454 4.10 10.27 4.92
N ASP A 455 2.86 9.81 4.78
CA ASP A 455 2.06 9.44 5.94
C ASP A 455 2.42 8.02 6.39
N LEU A 456 2.53 7.82 7.71
CA LEU A 456 2.52 6.49 8.32
C LEU A 456 1.08 6.16 8.69
N ALA A 457 0.67 4.90 8.57
CA ALA A 457 -0.57 4.44 9.16
C ALA A 457 -0.31 3.65 10.42
N GLY A 458 -1.13 3.92 11.45
CA GLY A 458 -1.03 3.25 12.75
C GLY A 458 0.33 3.47 13.41
N ILE A 459 0.85 2.41 14.04
CA ILE A 459 2.09 2.44 14.80
C ILE A 459 3.29 2.36 13.83
N SER A 460 3.57 3.49 13.18
CA SER A 460 4.82 3.77 12.48
C SER A 460 5.22 2.82 11.33
N SER A 461 4.24 2.19 10.66
CA SER A 461 4.43 1.54 9.35
C SER A 461 4.12 2.51 8.21
N PHE A 462 4.82 2.39 7.08
CA PHE A 462 4.53 3.15 5.85
C PHE A 462 3.24 2.69 5.14
N TYR A 463 2.46 1.80 5.76
CA TYR A 463 1.13 1.43 5.30
C TYR A 463 0.29 2.69 5.02
N GLN A 464 -0.45 2.72 3.91
CA GLN A 464 -1.45 3.75 3.65
C GLN A 464 -2.77 3.11 3.24
N GLY A 465 -3.87 3.73 3.65
CA GLY A 465 -5.21 3.21 3.47
C GLY A 465 -5.59 2.95 2.01
N ASN A 466 -6.51 1.98 1.85
CA ASN A 466 -7.04 1.39 0.61
C ASN A 466 -6.13 0.34 -0.08
N ILE A 467 -5.98 -0.81 0.59
CA ILE A 467 -5.28 -2.02 0.11
C ILE A 467 -5.78 -2.54 -1.24
N HIS A 468 -7.05 -2.29 -1.57
CA HIS A 468 -7.65 -2.81 -2.79
C HIS A 468 -7.23 -2.03 -4.04
N LEU A 469 -6.88 -0.75 -3.89
CA LEU A 469 -6.56 0.13 -5.02
C LEU A 469 -5.12 0.65 -5.00
N LYS A 470 -4.49 0.76 -3.83
CA LYS A 470 -3.20 1.46 -3.66
C LYS A 470 -2.27 0.79 -2.63
N PRO A 471 -2.04 -0.53 -2.70
CA PRO A 471 -1.31 -1.26 -1.64
C PRO A 471 0.11 -0.72 -1.40
N ASN A 472 0.79 -0.27 -2.47
CA ASN A 472 2.21 0.08 -2.44
C ASN A 472 2.50 1.57 -2.75
N LEU A 473 1.46 2.42 -2.69
CA LEU A 473 1.55 3.84 -3.00
C LEU A 473 1.54 4.67 -1.71
N SER A 474 2.34 5.73 -1.68
CA SER A 474 2.25 6.77 -0.65
C SER A 474 1.43 7.98 -1.12
N ASN A 475 1.16 8.90 -0.19
CA ASN A 475 0.55 10.20 -0.39
C ASN A 475 1.44 11.15 -1.23
N ARG A 476 2.73 10.83 -1.38
CA ARG A 476 3.67 11.53 -2.26
C ARG A 476 3.88 10.73 -3.55
N ARG A 477 3.26 11.17 -4.64
CA ARG A 477 3.39 10.53 -5.96
C ARG A 477 4.86 10.36 -6.36
N GLY A 478 5.21 9.17 -6.85
CA GLY A 478 6.58 8.80 -7.18
C GLY A 478 7.38 8.21 -6.01
N VAL A 479 6.81 8.18 -4.80
CA VAL A 479 7.35 7.46 -3.64
C VAL A 479 6.49 6.23 -3.37
N PHE A 480 7.12 5.06 -3.44
CA PHE A 480 6.53 3.74 -3.29
C PHE A 480 7.07 3.05 -2.04
N VAL A 481 6.38 2.01 -1.57
CA VAL A 481 6.76 1.21 -0.40
C VAL A 481 6.71 -0.28 -0.77
N VAL A 482 7.64 -1.09 -0.24
CA VAL A 482 7.68 -2.53 -0.51
C VAL A 482 8.34 -3.32 0.63
N GLY A 483 7.86 -4.53 0.87
CA GLY A 483 8.35 -5.43 1.92
C GLY A 483 7.89 -5.02 3.33
N SER A 484 8.59 -5.49 4.36
CA SER A 484 8.03 -5.44 5.71
C SER A 484 7.86 -4.04 6.34
N CYS A 485 8.25 -2.97 5.63
CA CYS A 485 8.07 -1.59 6.06
C CYS A 485 6.67 -1.01 5.85
N HIS A 486 5.84 -1.58 4.94
CA HIS A 486 4.42 -1.20 4.78
C HIS A 486 3.44 -2.26 5.31
N GLY A 487 3.92 -3.43 5.71
CA GLY A 487 3.11 -4.46 6.35
C GLY A 487 3.90 -5.76 6.46
N VAL A 488 3.59 -6.64 7.40
CA VAL A 488 4.25 -7.96 7.42
C VAL A 488 3.61 -8.90 6.43
N GLU A 489 4.44 -9.39 5.52
CA GLU A 489 4.06 -10.17 4.34
C GLU A 489 4.77 -11.52 4.37
N ASP A 490 4.13 -12.54 3.80
CA ASP A 490 4.84 -13.75 3.41
C ASP A 490 5.68 -13.55 2.13
N GLY A 491 6.56 -14.50 1.83
CA GLY A 491 7.44 -14.39 0.65
C GLY A 491 6.68 -14.32 -0.69
N GLY A 492 5.49 -14.91 -0.78
CA GLY A 492 4.65 -14.84 -1.98
C GLY A 492 4.00 -13.46 -2.14
N GLU A 493 3.49 -12.89 -1.06
CA GLU A 493 2.96 -11.52 -0.99
C GLU A 493 4.05 -10.51 -1.36
N MET A 494 5.24 -10.63 -0.77
CA MET A 494 6.39 -9.78 -1.07
C MET A 494 6.74 -9.79 -2.56
N LEU A 495 6.79 -10.97 -3.20
CA LEU A 495 7.07 -11.08 -4.63
C LEU A 495 5.98 -10.44 -5.50
N SER A 496 4.71 -10.53 -5.09
CA SER A 496 3.61 -9.86 -5.76
C SER A 496 3.75 -8.34 -5.66
N ASP A 497 4.10 -7.82 -4.49
CA ASP A 497 4.28 -6.39 -4.26
C ASP A 497 5.49 -5.84 -4.99
N ILE A 498 6.61 -6.56 -5.02
CA ILE A 498 7.78 -6.21 -5.83
C ILE A 498 7.38 -6.04 -7.31
N ARG A 499 6.63 -6.98 -7.88
CA ARG A 499 6.18 -6.90 -9.28
C ARG A 499 5.21 -5.73 -9.50
N SER A 500 4.29 -5.52 -8.58
CA SER A 500 3.33 -4.42 -8.60
C SER A 500 4.04 -3.06 -8.59
N VAL A 501 4.99 -2.86 -7.67
CA VAL A 501 5.80 -1.64 -7.57
C VAL A 501 6.68 -1.47 -8.79
N ALA A 502 7.37 -2.52 -9.25
CA ALA A 502 8.20 -2.46 -10.45
C ALA A 502 7.40 -1.96 -11.65
N MET A 503 6.17 -2.45 -11.82
CA MET A 503 5.31 -2.04 -12.92
C MET A 503 4.74 -0.64 -12.75
N ALA A 504 4.43 -0.22 -11.54
CA ALA A 504 4.00 1.14 -11.26
C ALA A 504 5.13 2.16 -11.51
N VAL A 505 6.35 1.85 -11.09
CA VAL A 505 7.55 2.65 -11.36
C VAL A 505 7.84 2.69 -12.85
N PHE A 506 7.82 1.54 -13.53
CA PHE A 506 8.01 1.48 -14.98
C PHE A 506 6.97 2.34 -15.68
N SER A 507 5.67 2.11 -15.47
CA SER A 507 4.60 2.88 -16.10
C SER A 507 4.74 4.39 -15.89
N LEU A 508 5.36 4.82 -14.79
CA LEU A 508 5.63 6.21 -14.48
C LEU A 508 6.85 6.76 -15.23
N LEU A 509 7.93 5.98 -15.34
CA LEU A 509 9.23 6.42 -15.85
C LEU A 509 9.53 5.99 -17.30
N SER A 510 8.74 5.11 -17.92
CA SER A 510 8.97 4.63 -19.30
C SER A 510 8.90 5.73 -20.36
N ARG A 511 8.29 6.87 -20.04
CA ARG A 511 8.11 7.99 -20.97
C ARG A 511 9.04 9.13 -20.56
N PRO A 512 10.10 9.45 -21.34
CA PRO A 512 11.09 10.45 -20.96
C PRO A 512 10.51 11.87 -20.88
N ASN A 513 9.47 12.14 -21.68
CA ASN A 513 8.71 13.38 -21.64
C ASN A 513 7.25 13.03 -21.36
N LEU A 514 6.81 13.29 -20.13
CA LEU A 514 5.42 13.12 -19.74
C LEU A 514 4.71 14.45 -19.93
N ALA A 515 3.70 14.46 -20.79
CA ALA A 515 2.77 15.58 -20.90
C ALA A 515 1.90 15.60 -19.62
N VAL A 516 2.12 16.59 -18.76
CA VAL A 516 1.42 16.74 -17.47
C VAL A 516 0.50 17.95 -17.54
N GLU A 517 -0.75 17.76 -17.16
CA GLU A 517 -1.71 18.84 -17.01
C GLU A 517 -1.30 19.74 -15.82
N GLN A 518 -1.17 21.04 -16.07
CA GLN A 518 -0.99 22.00 -14.99
C GLN A 518 -2.32 22.19 -14.26
N LYS A 519 -2.37 21.75 -13.00
CA LYS A 519 -3.60 21.79 -12.17
C LYS A 519 -3.77 23.08 -11.39
N VAL A 520 -2.71 23.86 -11.25
CA VAL A 520 -2.67 25.09 -10.45
C VAL A 520 -1.81 26.12 -11.16
N VAL A 521 -2.28 27.37 -11.20
CA VAL A 521 -1.53 28.52 -11.73
C VAL A 521 -1.33 29.54 -10.61
N ILE A 522 -0.14 30.14 -10.57
CA ILE A 522 0.21 31.20 -9.62
C ILE A 522 0.37 32.51 -10.40
N ASN A 523 -0.45 33.49 -10.09
CA ASN A 523 -0.29 34.86 -10.57
C ASN A 523 0.85 35.53 -9.79
N THR A 524 2.01 35.67 -10.44
CA THR A 524 3.22 36.24 -9.83
C THR A 524 3.10 37.71 -9.47
N ASP A 525 2.13 38.43 -10.03
CA ASP A 525 1.97 39.87 -9.79
C ASP A 525 1.09 40.14 -8.58
N LYS A 526 0.20 39.20 -8.24
CA LYS A 526 -0.54 39.17 -6.96
C LYS A 526 0.24 38.50 -5.83
N CYS A 527 1.24 37.68 -6.14
CA CYS A 527 1.95 36.89 -5.14
C CYS A 527 2.84 37.75 -4.23
N ALA A 528 2.48 37.84 -2.94
CA ALA A 528 3.25 38.57 -1.92
C ALA A 528 4.42 37.76 -1.31
N LEU A 529 4.79 36.61 -1.88
CA LEU A 529 5.88 35.74 -1.41
C LEU A 529 5.79 35.30 0.08
N CYS A 530 4.59 35.14 0.63
CA CYS A 530 4.38 34.74 2.03
C CYS A 530 4.77 33.28 2.37
N LEU A 531 5.08 32.47 1.34
CA LEU A 531 5.48 31.06 1.42
C LEU A 531 4.45 30.08 2.04
N THR A 532 3.22 30.53 2.31
CA THR A 532 2.16 29.67 2.87
C THR A 532 1.89 28.47 1.98
N CYS A 533 1.77 28.66 0.66
CA CYS A 533 1.52 27.58 -0.29
C CYS A 533 2.62 26.50 -0.32
N ILE A 534 3.87 26.86 -0.03
CA ILE A 534 5.00 25.91 0.06
C ILE A 534 4.90 25.10 1.35
N ARG A 535 4.47 25.73 2.45
CA ARG A 535 4.30 25.06 3.76
C ARG A 535 3.11 24.11 3.76
N THR A 536 1.99 24.50 3.16
CA THR A 536 0.72 23.77 3.23
C THR A 536 0.57 22.67 2.18
N CYS A 537 1.36 22.66 1.09
CA CYS A 537 1.24 21.65 0.05
C CYS A 537 1.71 20.26 0.55
N PRO A 538 0.81 19.26 0.69
CA PRO A 538 1.19 17.93 1.18
C PRO A 538 2.04 17.16 0.16
N HIS A 539 1.94 17.52 -1.12
CA HIS A 539 2.64 16.82 -2.21
C HIS A 539 3.98 17.48 -2.60
N ARG A 540 4.38 18.56 -1.91
CA ARG A 540 5.57 19.36 -2.27
C ARG A 540 5.61 19.83 -3.73
N ALA A 541 4.43 20.13 -4.27
CA ALA A 541 4.29 20.57 -5.64
C ALA A 541 4.56 22.06 -5.85
N ILE A 542 4.96 22.80 -4.82
CA ILE A 542 5.28 24.23 -4.90
C ILE A 542 6.63 24.44 -4.23
N GLU A 543 7.54 25.09 -4.95
CA GLU A 543 8.86 25.46 -4.45
C GLU A 543 9.13 26.94 -4.69
N PHE A 544 10.12 27.49 -3.99
CA PHE A 544 10.64 28.82 -4.27
C PHE A 544 11.74 28.69 -5.33
N GLY A 545 11.62 29.44 -6.41
CA GLY A 545 12.59 29.39 -7.50
C GLY A 545 12.35 30.48 -8.52
N GLU A 546 13.11 30.42 -9.60
CA GLU A 546 12.95 31.35 -10.70
C GLU A 546 11.64 31.06 -11.46
N VAL A 547 10.80 32.08 -11.61
CA VAL A 547 9.48 32.00 -12.29
C VAL A 547 9.52 32.63 -13.68
N LYS A 548 10.43 33.61 -13.88
CA LYS A 548 10.84 34.12 -15.18
C LYS A 548 12.36 34.14 -15.23
N ALA A 549 12.94 33.40 -16.17
CA ALA A 549 14.38 33.25 -16.33
C ALA A 549 15.08 34.62 -16.36
N GLY A 550 16.04 34.81 -15.44
CA GLY A 550 16.83 36.02 -15.26
C GLY A 550 16.12 37.22 -14.64
N GLN A 551 14.84 37.12 -14.23
CA GLN A 551 14.03 38.31 -13.94
C GLN A 551 13.30 38.29 -12.60
N LYS A 552 12.68 37.17 -12.21
CA LYS A 552 11.77 37.15 -11.06
C LYS A 552 11.79 35.81 -10.34
N TRP A 553 12.09 35.85 -9.06
CA TRP A 553 11.99 34.72 -8.14
C TRP A 553 10.63 34.72 -7.43
N GLY A 554 10.12 33.53 -7.16
CA GLY A 554 8.85 33.37 -6.47
C GLY A 554 8.41 31.93 -6.34
N ALA A 555 7.18 31.75 -5.86
CA ALA A 555 6.57 30.43 -5.79
C ALA A 555 6.30 29.91 -7.21
N ARG A 556 6.80 28.71 -7.52
CA ARG A 556 6.54 28.01 -8.78
C ARG A 556 5.97 26.63 -8.52
N VAL A 557 5.07 26.20 -9.39
CA VAL A 557 4.44 24.87 -9.31
C VAL A 557 5.32 23.86 -10.07
N ILE A 558 5.48 22.67 -9.49
CA ILE A 558 6.05 21.48 -10.12
C ILE A 558 4.86 20.63 -10.61
N PRO A 559 4.47 20.71 -11.90
CA PRO A 559 3.21 20.13 -12.38
C PRO A 559 3.08 18.63 -12.08
N GLN A 560 4.19 17.88 -12.24
CA GLN A 560 4.25 16.44 -12.06
C GLN A 560 3.97 15.99 -10.61
N ALA A 561 4.33 16.81 -9.61
CA ALA A 561 4.03 16.57 -8.21
C ALA A 561 2.60 16.96 -7.81
N CYS A 562 1.99 17.92 -8.53
CA CYS A 562 0.69 18.49 -8.16
C CYS A 562 -0.45 17.47 -8.32
N GLN A 563 -1.14 17.16 -7.22
CA GLN A 563 -2.35 16.34 -7.27
C GLN A 563 -3.61 17.15 -7.57
N GLY A 564 -3.58 18.47 -7.41
CA GLY A 564 -4.75 19.34 -7.61
C GLY A 564 -5.73 19.30 -6.44
N CYS A 565 -5.24 19.24 -5.20
CA CYS A 565 -6.10 19.18 -4.01
C CYS A 565 -6.70 20.54 -3.59
N GLY A 566 -6.24 21.66 -4.15
CA GLY A 566 -6.79 22.99 -3.85
C GLY A 566 -6.34 23.64 -2.54
N ILE A 567 -5.63 22.95 -1.65
CA ILE A 567 -5.19 23.50 -0.34
C ILE A 567 -4.40 24.80 -0.52
N CYS A 568 -3.46 24.85 -1.45
CA CYS A 568 -2.67 26.05 -1.69
C CYS A 568 -3.50 27.24 -2.22
N ALA A 569 -4.55 26.97 -3.00
CA ALA A 569 -5.45 27.99 -3.51
C ALA A 569 -6.33 28.55 -2.39
N GLY A 570 -6.91 27.68 -1.56
CA GLY A 570 -7.73 28.08 -0.41
C GLY A 570 -6.94 28.84 0.66
N GLU A 571 -5.69 28.46 0.91
CA GLU A 571 -4.82 29.09 1.91
C GLU A 571 -4.09 30.34 1.41
N CYS A 572 -4.23 30.74 0.13
CA CYS A 572 -3.52 31.89 -0.39
C CYS A 572 -4.20 33.20 0.05
N PRO A 573 -3.59 34.00 0.96
CA PRO A 573 -4.24 35.21 1.46
C PRO A 573 -4.42 36.27 0.37
N ALA A 574 -3.53 36.30 -0.62
CA ALA A 574 -3.59 37.22 -1.75
C ALA A 574 -4.51 36.75 -2.89
N LYS A 575 -5.13 35.55 -2.76
CA LYS A 575 -5.85 34.86 -3.85
C LYS A 575 -5.05 34.87 -5.18
N ALA A 576 -3.74 34.67 -5.05
CA ALA A 576 -2.81 34.65 -6.19
C ALA A 576 -2.74 33.28 -6.86
N ILE A 577 -3.35 32.25 -6.27
CA ILE A 577 -3.28 30.86 -6.71
C ILE A 577 -4.67 30.44 -7.15
N GLU A 578 -4.78 29.91 -8.37
CA GLU A 578 -6.04 29.49 -8.97
C GLU A 578 -5.98 28.01 -9.35
N MET A 579 -7.06 27.29 -9.07
CA MET A 579 -7.23 25.90 -9.47
C MET A 579 -7.68 25.83 -10.93
N VAL A 580 -6.94 25.07 -11.74
CA VAL A 580 -7.30 24.85 -13.14
C VAL A 580 -8.49 23.89 -13.19
N GLN A 581 -9.53 24.25 -13.97
CA GLN A 581 -10.85 23.61 -14.03
C GLN A 581 -11.76 23.77 -12.80
N TYR A 582 -11.29 24.47 -11.76
CA TYR A 582 -12.07 24.75 -10.54
C TYR A 582 -11.78 26.16 -10.03
N SER A 583 -11.82 27.16 -10.91
CA SER A 583 -11.64 28.56 -10.50
C SER A 583 -12.75 29.01 -9.54
N ASP A 584 -12.50 30.09 -8.79
CA ASP A 584 -13.53 30.69 -7.92
C ASP A 584 -14.81 30.96 -8.73
N ASP A 585 -14.70 31.56 -9.92
CA ASP A 585 -15.86 31.84 -10.79
C ASP A 585 -16.60 30.57 -11.22
N GLN A 586 -15.86 29.50 -11.55
CA GLN A 586 -16.45 28.19 -11.87
C GLN A 586 -17.22 27.62 -10.69
N ILE A 587 -16.61 27.62 -9.50
CA ILE A 587 -17.26 27.10 -8.28
C ILE A 587 -18.48 27.93 -7.93
N PHE A 588 -18.40 29.26 -7.99
CA PHE A 588 -19.55 30.13 -7.71
C PHE A 588 -20.70 29.91 -8.69
N SER A 589 -20.40 29.68 -9.98
CA SER A 589 -21.43 29.38 -10.98
C SER A 589 -22.25 28.13 -10.67
N GLU A 590 -21.67 27.14 -9.97
CA GLU A 590 -22.38 25.94 -9.51
C GLU A 590 -23.33 26.20 -8.34
N LEU A 591 -23.08 27.28 -7.58
CA LEU A 591 -23.82 27.60 -6.35
C LEU A 591 -25.00 28.53 -6.61
N THR A 592 -24.89 29.40 -7.61
CA THR A 592 -25.87 30.45 -7.93
C THR A 592 -27.04 29.99 -8.83
N LEU A 593 -27.42 28.71 -8.74
CA LEU A 593 -28.44 28.05 -9.59
C LEU A 593 -29.88 28.30 -9.16
#